data_AF-A0A9D5P005-F1
#
_entry.id   AF-A0A9D5P005-F1
#
_cell.length_a   1.000
_cell.length_b   1.000
_cell.length_c   1.000
_cell.angle_alpha   90.00
_cell.angle_beta   90.00
_cell.angle_gamma   90.00
#
_symmetry.space_group_name_H-M   'P 1'
#
loop_
_entity.id
_entity.type
_entity.pdbx_description
1 polymer ?
#
loop_
_entity_poly.entity_id
_entity_poly.type
_entity_poly.pdbx_seq_one_letter_code
_entity_poly.pdbx_strand_id
1 'polypeptide(L)'
;MSKKFVIGDRLKDEWISVLDTAKKKLEFTNHLATAKEYLKEEEAKDNLKKIQETGYFSDLQVYMKEDNKAYKPDERDSFQS
;
A
#
# COMPACT_ATOMS: atom_id res chain seq x y z
N MET A 1 14.89 0.78 12.09
CA MET A 1 13.77 1.53 11.47
C MET A 1 12.54 0.64 11.46
N SER A 2 11.37 1.13 11.85
CA SER A 2 10.13 0.34 11.79
C SER A 2 9.68 0.20 10.34
N LYS A 3 9.50 -1.04 9.87
CA LYS A 3 8.97 -1.32 8.54
C LYS A 3 7.55 -0.73 8.45
N LYS A 4 7.28 0.03 7.38
CA LYS A 4 5.95 0.56 7.09
C LYS A 4 5.41 -0.11 5.85
N PHE A 5 4.10 -0.14 5.71
CA PHE A 5 3.43 -0.72 4.56
C PHE A 5 2.53 0.32 3.91
N VAL A 6 2.41 0.24 2.59
CA VAL A 6 1.55 1.13 1.79
C VAL A 6 0.75 0.27 0.83
N ILE A 7 -0.35 0.81 0.34
CA ILE A 7 -1.21 0.17 -0.66
C ILE A 7 -1.17 1.01 -1.92
N GLY A 8 -0.98 0.39 -3.08
CA GLY A 8 -0.91 1.10 -4.35
C GLY A 8 -0.67 0.20 -5.55
N ASP A 9 -0.45 0.83 -6.68
CA ASP A 9 0.09 0.25 -7.91
C ASP A 9 1.45 0.91 -8.20
N ARG A 10 2.52 0.17 -7.96
CA ARG A 10 3.89 0.64 -8.21
C ARG A 10 4.16 0.92 -9.68
N LEU A 11 3.50 0.22 -10.60
CA LEU A 11 3.73 0.39 -12.06
C LEU A 11 3.17 1.72 -12.55
N LYS A 12 2.11 2.21 -11.89
CA LYS A 12 1.46 3.50 -12.20
C LYS A 12 1.95 4.63 -11.28
N ASP A 13 2.88 4.32 -10.37
CA ASP A 13 3.28 5.20 -9.25
C ASP A 13 2.07 5.75 -8.50
N GLU A 14 1.04 4.94 -8.30
CA GLU A 14 -0.23 5.35 -7.70
C GLU A 14 -0.37 4.74 -6.31
N TRP A 15 -0.53 5.56 -5.29
CA TRP A 15 -0.55 5.12 -3.90
C TRP A 15 -1.79 5.66 -3.19
N ILE A 16 -2.39 4.88 -2.31
CA ILE A 16 -3.50 5.38 -1.49
C ILE A 16 -2.95 6.41 -0.51
N SER A 17 -3.45 7.66 -0.55
CA SER A 17 -3.14 8.70 0.42
C SER A 17 -4.20 8.81 1.52
N VAL A 18 -5.46 8.56 1.16
CA VAL A 18 -6.59 8.59 2.09
C VAL A 18 -7.48 7.38 1.86
N LEU A 19 -7.79 6.69 2.96
CA LEU A 19 -8.79 5.63 3.02
C LEU A 19 -9.67 5.88 4.24
N ASP A 20 -10.90 6.29 4.01
CA ASP A 20 -11.94 6.48 5.02
C ASP A 20 -13.21 5.72 4.57
N THR A 21 -13.41 4.55 5.14
CA THR A 21 -14.56 3.69 4.82
C THR A 21 -15.87 4.25 5.37
N ALA A 22 -15.84 5.03 6.46
CA ALA A 22 -17.03 5.62 7.07
C ALA A 22 -17.57 6.76 6.19
N LYS A 23 -16.67 7.59 5.65
CA LYS A 23 -17.01 8.68 4.74
C LYS A 23 -17.01 8.28 3.27
N LYS A 24 -16.75 7.00 2.96
CA LYS A 24 -16.61 6.47 1.58
C LYS A 24 -15.62 7.28 0.73
N LYS A 25 -14.50 7.68 1.34
CA LYS A 25 -13.46 8.49 0.69
C LYS A 25 -12.24 7.61 0.41
N LEU A 26 -11.83 7.57 -0.85
CA LEU A 26 -10.60 6.94 -1.30
C LEU A 26 -9.88 7.94 -2.19
N GLU A 27 -8.65 8.31 -1.83
CA GLU A 27 -7.82 9.23 -2.61
C GLU A 27 -6.47 8.58 -2.89
N PHE A 28 -5.96 8.87 -4.08
CA PHE A 28 -4.66 8.44 -4.53
C PHE A 28 -3.69 9.61 -4.59
N THR A 29 -2.40 9.30 -4.54
CA THR A 29 -1.28 10.22 -4.70
C THR A 29 -0.23 9.56 -5.57
N ASN A 30 0.48 10.35 -6.36
CA ASN A 30 1.67 9.92 -7.08
C ASN A 30 2.97 10.13 -6.29
N HIS A 31 2.86 10.45 -5.00
CA HIS A 31 4.00 10.65 -4.12
C HIS A 31 3.97 9.63 -2.99
N LEU A 32 4.82 8.60 -3.09
CA LEU A 32 4.96 7.56 -2.05
C LEU A 32 5.21 8.14 -0.65
N ALA A 33 5.89 9.30 -0.55
CA ALA A 33 6.13 9.99 0.73
C ALA A 33 4.84 10.46 1.42
N THR A 34 3.76 10.67 0.66
CA THR A 34 2.45 11.12 1.15
C THR A 34 1.41 9.99 1.18
N ALA A 35 1.82 8.76 0.81
CA ALA A 35 0.96 7.60 0.88
C ALA A 35 0.56 7.32 2.33
N LYS A 36 -0.64 6.75 2.50
CA LYS A 36 -1.12 6.23 3.77
C LYS A 36 -0.24 5.06 4.19
N GLU A 37 0.42 5.23 5.32
CA GLU A 37 1.32 4.24 5.88
C GLU A 37 0.60 3.41 6.95
N TYR A 38 0.83 2.11 6.92
CA TYR A 38 0.38 1.14 7.90
C TYR A 38 1.59 0.62 8.68
N LEU A 39 1.41 0.41 9.99
CA LEU A 39 2.47 -0.10 10.86
C LEU A 39 2.61 -1.62 10.77
N LYS A 40 1.57 -2.32 10.31
CA LYS A 40 1.51 -3.77 10.18
C LYS A 40 1.05 -4.17 8.78
N GLU A 41 1.64 -5.23 8.25
CA GLU A 41 1.29 -5.76 6.93
C GLU A 41 -0.15 -6.29 6.90
N GLU A 42 -0.57 -6.99 7.96
CA GLU A 42 -1.92 -7.54 8.09
C GLU A 42 -2.98 -6.43 8.01
N GLU A 43 -2.74 -5.28 8.64
CA GLU A 43 -3.63 -4.13 8.59
C GLU A 43 -3.76 -3.59 7.15
N ALA A 44 -2.65 -3.50 6.42
CA ALA A 44 -2.66 -3.09 5.02
C ALA A 44 -3.41 -4.11 4.14
N LYS A 45 -3.22 -5.42 4.37
CA LYS A 45 -3.92 -6.49 3.65
C LYS A 45 -5.43 -6.48 3.91
N ASP A 46 -5.85 -6.29 5.15
CA ASP A 46 -7.28 -6.18 5.51
C ASP A 46 -7.94 -4.98 4.83
N ASN A 47 -7.26 -3.84 4.80
CA ASN A 47 -7.76 -2.66 4.11
C ASN A 47 -7.79 -2.85 2.59
N LEU A 48 -6.76 -3.46 2.01
CA LEU A 48 -6.73 -3.80 0.58
C LEU A 48 -7.91 -4.71 0.22
N LYS A 49 -8.18 -5.75 1.01
CA LYS A 49 -9.32 -6.65 0.79
C LYS A 49 -10.65 -5.90 0.77
N LYS A 50 -10.88 -5.01 1.74
CA LYS A 50 -12.11 -4.17 1.78
C LYS A 50 -12.26 -3.29 0.55
N ILE A 51 -11.16 -2.74 0.04
CA ILE A 51 -11.17 -1.94 -1.19
C ILE A 51 -11.50 -2.83 -2.39
N GLN A 52 -10.89 -4.01 -2.48
CA GLN A 52 -11.08 -4.95 -3.59
C GLN A 52 -12.47 -5.60 -3.59
N GLU A 53 -13.11 -5.77 -2.43
CA GLU A 53 -14.50 -6.23 -2.31
C GLU A 53 -15.50 -5.30 -3.02
N THR A 54 -15.13 -4.04 -3.26
CA THR A 54 -15.95 -3.10 -4.05
C THR A 54 -15.91 -3.38 -5.56
N GLY A 55 -14.95 -4.16 -6.05
CA GLY A 55 -14.78 -4.53 -7.45
C GLY A 55 -14.03 -3.51 -8.34
N TYR A 56 -13.66 -2.34 -7.81
CA TYR A 56 -13.09 -1.25 -8.61
C TYR A 56 -11.56 -1.19 -8.68
N PHE A 57 -10.83 -1.96 -7.85
CA PHE A 57 -9.37 -1.80 -7.68
C PHE A 57 -8.62 -3.14 -7.49
N SER A 58 -8.80 -4.09 -8.42
CA SER A 58 -8.14 -5.40 -8.38
C SER A 58 -6.61 -5.35 -8.46
N ASP A 59 -6.07 -4.29 -9.05
CA ASP A 59 -4.65 -4.19 -9.39
C ASP A 59 -3.77 -3.77 -8.20
N LEU A 60 -4.40 -3.22 -7.15
CA LEU A 60 -3.70 -2.72 -5.98
C LEU A 60 -3.05 -3.86 -5.18
N GLN A 61 -1.86 -3.59 -4.65
CA GLN A 61 -1.07 -4.52 -3.85
C GLN A 61 -0.50 -3.81 -2.62
N VAL A 62 -0.14 -4.60 -1.60
CA VAL A 62 0.59 -4.11 -0.42
C VAL A 62 2.08 -4.11 -0.74
N TYR A 63 2.75 -3.00 -0.44
CA TYR A 63 4.19 -2.86 -0.54
C TYR A 63 4.78 -2.45 0.80
N MET A 64 5.98 -2.93 1.09
CA MET A 64 6.79 -2.45 2.20
C MET A 64 7.51 -1.18 1.77
N LYS A 65 7.37 -0.11 2.57
CA LYS A 65 8.04 1.17 2.39
C LYS A 65 9.30 1.25 3.25
N GLU A 66 10.44 1.44 2.60
CA GLU A 66 11.75 1.65 3.25
C GLU A 66 12.57 2.64 2.41
N ASP A 67 13.19 3.64 3.04
CA ASP A 67 13.99 4.68 2.37
C ASP A 67 13.31 5.32 1.13
N ASN A 68 12.02 5.67 1.25
CA ASN A 68 11.19 6.21 0.16
C ASN A 68 11.10 5.32 -1.09
N LYS A 69 11.29 4.02 -0.92
CA LYS A 69 11.05 3.01 -1.96
C LYS A 69 10.02 2.00 -1.49
N ALA A 70 9.24 1.48 -2.45
CA ALA A 70 8.21 0.48 -2.23
C ALA A 70 8.64 -0.86 -2.84
N TYR A 71 8.71 -1.89 -1.99
CA TYR A 71 9.12 -3.24 -2.34
C TYR A 71 7.97 -4.21 -2.11
N LYS A 72 7.82 -5.20 -2.98
CA LYS A 72 6.94 -6.33 -2.62
C LYS A 72 7.56 -7.08 -1.43
N PRO A 73 6.75 -7.62 -0.51
CA PRO A 73 7.27 -8.41 0.61
C PRO A 73 8.23 -9.52 0.13
N ASP A 74 7.89 -10.21 -0.96
CA ASP A 74 8.70 -11.29 -1.55
C ASP A 74 9.97 -10.81 -2.29
N GLU A 75 10.04 -9.54 -2.71
CA GLU A 75 11.26 -8.99 -3.34
C GLU A 75 12.38 -8.82 -2.31
N ARG A 76 12.06 -8.65 -1.02
CA ARG A 76 13.07 -8.43 0.03
C ARG A 76 13.78 -9.71 0.46
N ASP A 77 13.12 -10.86 0.39
CA ASP A 77 13.73 -12.16 0.71
C ASP A 77 14.90 -12.50 -0.24
N SER A 78 14.85 -12.01 -1.48
CA SER A 78 15.91 -12.23 -2.48
C SER A 78 17.19 -11.42 -2.23
N PHE A 79 17.16 -10.41 -1.35
CA PHE A 79 18.34 -9.59 -1.02
C PHE A 79 19.07 -10.03 0.25
N GLN A 80 18.67 -11.15 0.87
CA GLN A 80 19.31 -11.71 2.06
C GLN A 80 19.99 -13.08 1.84
N SER A 81 20.18 -13.52 0.58
CA SER A 81 21.01 -14.70 0.24
C SER A 81 22.44 -14.31 -0.10
#